data_AF-A0A524PA88-F1
#
_entry.id   AF-A0A524PA88-F1
#
_cell.length_a   1.000
_cell.length_b   1.000
_cell.length_c   1.000
_cell.angle_alpha   90.00
_cell.angle_beta   90.00
_cell.angle_gamma   90.00
#
_symmetry.space_group_name_H-M   'P 1'
#
loop_
_entity.id
_entity.type
_entity.pdbx_description
1 polymer ?
#
loop_
_entity_poly.entity_id
_entity_poly.type
_entity_poly.pdbx_seq_one_letter_code
_entity_poly.pdbx_strand_id
1 'polypeptide(L)'
;MDKISTDDHAQFKYYRSVGYFQNTPDPYADLGEIVVGSVPRRENDAQRILAVNLGLAIDDMAVAPEIYRRALELGIGTRLPL
;
A
#
# COMPACT_ATOMS: atom_id res chain seq x y z
N MET A 1 -7.73 19.53 -0.94
CA MET A 1 -7.36 18.15 -0.58
C MET A 1 -7.46 18.09 0.92
N ASP A 2 -8.22 17.17 1.49
CA ASP A 2 -8.52 17.16 2.93
C ASP A 2 -7.62 16.15 3.68
N LYS A 3 -7.33 15.01 3.06
CA LYS A 3 -6.39 14.01 3.59
C LYS A 3 -5.51 13.43 2.47
N ILE A 4 -4.26 13.15 2.80
CA ILE A 4 -3.32 12.40 1.94
C ILE A 4 -2.79 11.22 2.74
N SER A 5 -2.87 10.01 2.22
CA SER A 5 -2.24 8.83 2.81
C SER A 5 -1.14 8.29 1.89
N THR A 6 -0.25 7.50 2.46
CA THR A 6 0.75 6.71 1.73
C THR A 6 0.66 5.24 2.12
N ASP A 7 1.39 4.35 1.47
CA ASP A 7 1.59 2.97 1.91
C ASP A 7 2.76 2.80 2.90
N ASP A 8 3.85 3.56 2.71
CA ASP A 8 4.96 3.64 3.67
C ASP A 8 5.54 5.06 3.78
N HIS A 9 5.62 5.58 5.03
CA HIS A 9 6.12 6.93 5.29
C HIS A 9 7.60 7.12 4.95
N ALA A 10 8.44 6.11 5.19
CA ALA A 10 9.88 6.21 4.95
C ALA A 10 10.18 6.20 3.45
N GLN A 11 9.50 5.32 2.69
CA GLN A 11 9.60 5.22 1.25
C GLN A 11 9.11 6.50 0.57
N PHE A 12 7.98 7.06 1.00
CA PHE A 12 7.49 8.34 0.51
C PHE A 12 8.52 9.47 0.72
N LYS A 13 9.11 9.56 1.93
CA LYS A 13 10.17 10.54 2.24
C LYS A 13 11.43 10.34 1.41
N TYR A 14 11.81 9.08 1.16
CA TYR A 14 12.93 8.76 0.28
C TYR A 14 12.67 9.21 -1.16
N TYR A 15 11.52 8.88 -1.74
CA TYR A 15 11.20 9.31 -3.10
C TYR A 15 11.09 10.83 -3.22
N ARG A 16 10.68 11.50 -2.12
CA ARG A 16 10.74 12.96 -2.05
C ARG A 16 12.16 13.51 -2.13
N SER A 17 13.11 12.90 -1.43
CA SER A 17 14.51 13.35 -1.45
C SER A 17 15.17 13.19 -2.82
N VAL A 18 14.69 12.26 -3.66
CA VAL A 18 15.18 12.04 -5.03
C VAL A 18 14.34 12.72 -6.12
N GLY A 19 13.44 13.64 -5.74
CA GLY A 19 12.78 14.57 -6.68
C GLY A 19 11.31 14.30 -7.00
N TYR A 20 10.71 13.23 -6.48
CA TYR A 20 9.26 13.02 -6.58
C TYR A 20 8.52 13.81 -5.50
N PHE A 21 7.21 14.01 -5.63
CA PHE A 21 6.33 14.53 -4.56
C PHE A 21 6.80 15.80 -3.81
N GLN A 22 7.66 16.64 -4.43
CA GLN A 22 8.33 17.75 -3.73
C GLN A 22 7.35 18.78 -3.16
N ASN A 23 6.25 19.01 -3.87
CA ASN A 23 5.19 19.94 -3.47
C ASN A 23 3.96 19.23 -2.90
N THR A 24 4.01 17.90 -2.74
CA THR A 24 2.91 17.13 -2.16
C THR A 24 2.96 17.28 -0.64
N PRO A 25 1.86 17.64 0.05
CA PRO A 25 1.82 17.68 1.51
C PRO A 25 2.19 16.35 2.16
N ASP A 26 2.60 16.38 3.43
CA ASP A 26 2.92 15.16 4.17
C ASP A 26 1.67 14.27 4.34
N PRO A 27 1.80 12.94 4.14
CA PRO A 27 0.73 12.02 4.44
C PRO A 27 0.34 12.07 5.92
N TYR A 28 -0.96 12.08 6.22
CA TYR A 28 -1.46 12.06 7.60
C TYR A 28 -1.34 10.66 8.24
N ALA A 29 -1.29 9.62 7.42
CA ALA A 29 -1.21 8.23 7.83
C ALA A 29 -0.66 7.35 6.69
N ASP A 30 -0.14 6.19 7.06
CA ASP A 30 0.05 5.08 6.14
C ASP A 30 -1.21 4.19 6.06
N LEU A 31 -1.22 3.27 5.10
CA LEU A 31 -2.36 2.37 4.88
C LEU A 31 -2.56 1.41 6.06
N GLY A 32 -1.49 0.97 6.71
CA GLY A 32 -1.56 0.07 7.86
C GLY A 32 -2.30 0.71 9.03
N GLU A 33 -1.94 1.95 9.37
CA GLU A 33 -2.59 2.77 10.41
C GLU A 33 -4.11 2.91 10.15
N ILE A 34 -4.49 3.14 8.88
CA ILE A 34 -5.89 3.26 8.46
C ILE A 34 -6.63 1.93 8.62
N VAL A 35 -6.01 0.81 8.21
CA VAL A 35 -6.61 -0.52 8.24
C VAL A 35 -6.83 -1.00 9.68
N VAL A 36 -5.86 -0.78 10.58
CA VAL A 36 -6.00 -1.15 12.00
C VAL A 36 -6.87 -0.18 12.80
N GLY A 37 -7.28 0.94 12.19
CA GLY A 37 -8.14 1.93 12.82
C GLY A 37 -7.44 2.77 13.89
N SER A 38 -6.11 2.91 13.83
CA SER A 38 -5.36 3.77 14.76
C SER A 38 -5.51 5.26 14.45
N VAL A 39 -6.01 5.60 13.27
CA VAL A 39 -6.26 6.98 12.81
C VAL A 39 -7.69 7.14 12.26
N PRO A 40 -8.27 8.36 12.29
CA PRO A 40 -9.57 8.63 11.66
C PRO A 40 -9.54 8.38 10.15
N ARG A 41 -10.50 7.58 9.66
CA ARG A 41 -10.72 7.28 8.23
C ARG A 41 -11.44 8.45 7.55
N ARG A 42 -12.29 8.18 6.54
CA ARG A 42 -13.23 9.17 6.02
C ARG A 42 -14.24 9.53 7.11
N GLU A 43 -14.43 10.83 7.34
CA GLU A 43 -15.32 11.36 8.37
C GLU A 43 -16.60 11.97 7.79
N ASN A 44 -16.58 12.36 6.51
CA ASN A 44 -17.75 12.82 5.78
C ASN A 44 -17.60 12.67 4.25
N ASP A 45 -18.71 12.84 3.53
CA ASP A 45 -18.79 12.65 2.08
C ASP A 45 -18.18 13.80 1.27
N ALA A 46 -18.00 14.98 1.88
CA ALA A 46 -17.38 16.13 1.22
C ALA A 46 -15.84 16.06 1.19
N GLN A 47 -15.22 15.23 2.03
CA GLN A 47 -13.76 15.07 2.09
C GLN A 47 -13.19 14.53 0.78
N ARG A 48 -12.20 15.23 0.22
CA ARG A 48 -11.35 14.75 -0.87
C ARG A 48 -10.11 14.09 -0.27
N ILE A 49 -9.90 12.81 -0.57
CA ILE A 49 -8.81 11.99 -0.03
C ILE A 49 -7.97 11.44 -1.19
N LEU A 50 -6.64 11.48 -1.07
CA LEU A 50 -5.68 10.98 -2.06
C LEU A 50 -4.81 9.93 -1.37
N ALA A 51 -4.71 8.76 -1.97
CA ALA A 51 -3.72 7.76 -1.59
C ALA A 51 -2.56 7.84 -2.58
N VAL A 52 -1.34 7.95 -2.06
CA VAL A 52 -0.09 7.90 -2.83
C VAL A 52 0.61 6.60 -2.45
N ASN A 53 0.32 5.53 -3.17
CA ASN A 53 0.94 4.23 -2.92
C ASN A 53 2.08 4.04 -3.91
N LEU A 54 3.29 3.80 -3.39
CA LEU A 54 4.52 3.64 -4.17
C LEU A 54 4.80 2.17 -4.49
N GLY A 55 4.16 1.25 -3.76
CA GLY A 55 4.30 -0.19 -3.87
C GLY A 55 5.33 -0.74 -2.89
N LEU A 56 4.89 -1.72 -2.10
CA LEU A 56 5.73 -2.46 -1.18
C LEU A 56 5.82 -3.92 -1.61
N ALA A 57 7.04 -4.47 -1.64
CA ALA A 57 7.25 -5.89 -1.95
C ALA A 57 6.50 -6.84 -0.99
N ILE A 58 6.15 -6.37 0.21
CA ILE A 58 5.35 -7.15 1.16
C ILE A 58 3.92 -7.37 0.66
N ASP A 59 3.37 -6.48 -0.16
CA ASP A 59 2.03 -6.64 -0.75
C ASP A 59 2.03 -7.83 -1.73
N ASP A 60 3.08 -7.94 -2.56
CA ASP A 60 3.30 -9.08 -3.44
C ASP A 60 3.45 -10.37 -2.63
N MET A 61 4.24 -10.33 -1.55
CA MET A 61 4.48 -11.49 -0.69
C MET A 61 3.30 -11.84 0.21
N ALA A 62 2.32 -10.95 0.40
CA ALA A 62 1.07 -11.28 1.07
C ALA A 62 0.13 -12.04 0.13
N VAL A 63 0.14 -11.72 -1.16
CA VAL A 63 -0.79 -12.28 -2.15
C VAL A 63 -0.23 -13.52 -2.84
N ALA A 64 1.03 -13.50 -3.29
CA ALA A 64 1.61 -14.57 -4.10
C ALA A 64 1.64 -15.93 -3.39
N PRO A 65 2.03 -16.06 -2.10
CA PRO A 65 1.97 -17.33 -1.38
C PRO A 65 0.55 -17.87 -1.23
N GLU A 66 -0.45 -17.00 -1.06
CA GLU A 66 -1.85 -17.39 -0.94
C GLU A 66 -2.40 -17.90 -2.28
N ILE A 67 -2.07 -17.22 -3.39
CA ILE A 67 -2.38 -17.72 -4.74
C ILE A 67 -1.70 -19.06 -4.98
N TYR A 68 -0.41 -19.18 -4.64
CA TYR A 68 0.35 -20.41 -4.79
C TYR A 68 -0.27 -21.57 -4.00
N ARG A 69 -0.64 -21.34 -2.73
CA ARG A 69 -1.32 -22.32 -1.88
C ARG A 69 -2.62 -22.82 -2.52
N ARG A 70 -3.46 -21.90 -2.99
CA ARG A 70 -4.73 -22.25 -3.66
C ARG A 70 -4.52 -22.98 -4.99
N ALA A 71 -3.50 -22.59 -5.75
CA ALA A 71 -3.16 -23.27 -7.00
C ALA A 71 -2.78 -24.74 -6.74
N LEU A 72 -2.02 -25.01 -5.67
CA LEU A 72 -1.71 -26.39 -5.26
C LEU A 72 -2.96 -27.19 -4.87
N GLU A 73 -3.87 -26.59 -4.09
CA GLU A 73 -5.13 -27.22 -3.68
C GLU A 73 -6.06 -27.55 -4.86
N LEU A 74 -6.00 -26.74 -5.92
CA LEU A 74 -6.81 -26.90 -7.13
C LEU A 74 -6.11 -27.71 -8.24
N GLY A 75 -4.86 -28.15 -8.03
CA GLY A 75 -4.08 -28.84 -9.05
C GLY A 75 -3.71 -27.98 -10.27
N ILE A 76 -3.58 -26.67 -10.09
CA ILE A 76 -3.24 -25.69 -11.13
C ILE A 76 -1.72 -25.43 -11.15
N GLY A 77 -1.14 -25.39 -12.35
CA GLY A 77 0.26 -24.98 -12.58
C GLY A 77 1.15 -26.07 -13.17
N THR A 78 2.46 -25.84 -13.17
CA THR A 78 3.47 -26.78 -13.68
C THR A 78 4.66 -26.79 -12.74
N ARG A 79 5.09 -27.98 -12.30
CA ARG A 79 6.32 -28.14 -11.52
C ARG A 79 7.52 -28.07 -12.46
N LEU A 80 8.49 -27.22 -12.12
CA LEU A 80 9.76 -27.10 -12.83
C LEU A 80 10.88 -27.67 -11.95
N PRO A 81 11.95 -28.24 -12.53
CA PRO A 81 13.16 -28.54 -11.78
C PRO A 81 13.79 -27.24 -11.27
N LEU A 82 14.50 -27.32 -10.15
CA LEU A 82 15.34 -26.24 -9.63
C LEU A 82 16.63 -26.10 -10.45
#